data_AF-A0A7C1R6G6-F1
#
_entry.id   AF-A0A7C1R6G6-F1
#
_cell.length_a   1.000
_cell.length_b   1.000
_cell.length_c   1.000
_cell.angle_alpha   90.00
_cell.angle_beta   90.00
_cell.angle_gamma   90.00
#
_symmetry.space_group_name_H-M   'P 1'
#
loop_
_entity.id
_entity.type
_entity.pdbx_description
1 polymer ?
#
loop_
_entity_poly.entity_id
_entity_poly.type
_entity_poly.pdbx_seq_one_letter_code
_entity_poly.pdbx_strand_id
1 'polypeptide(L)'
;MLYSKYEGFLSLSKGKRILLTTHDLVDIDGLASCYALKYFLNEYYNTPLISILFSELTRATKNFMVRFTEKFPKFDFKFDKRVDSTKFDLCIIIDTNDIQQLRYSDKKEFLLDLPYIIVDHHYTVEEKLKI
;
A
#
# COMPACT_ATOMS: atom_id res chain seq x y z
N MET A 1 -15.07 -22.20 -11.13
CA MET A 1 -14.71 -22.27 -9.70
C MET A 1 -14.78 -20.87 -9.14
N LEU A 2 -15.44 -20.68 -8.00
CA LEU A 2 -15.35 -19.43 -7.25
C LEU A 2 -13.98 -19.41 -6.57
N TYR A 3 -13.13 -18.47 -6.93
CA TYR A 3 -11.88 -18.22 -6.21
C TYR A 3 -12.19 -17.55 -4.87
N SER A 4 -11.52 -17.97 -3.80
CA SER A 4 -11.52 -17.19 -2.56
C SER A 4 -10.93 -15.79 -2.81
N LYS A 5 -11.25 -14.81 -1.96
CA LYS A 5 -10.65 -13.46 -2.04
C LYS A 5 -9.12 -13.53 -2.02
N TYR A 6 -8.57 -14.47 -1.25
CA TYR A 6 -7.14 -14.72 -1.17
C TYR A 6 -6.57 -15.24 -2.49
N GLU A 7 -7.17 -16.26 -3.10
CA GLU A 7 -6.73 -16.78 -4.40
C GLU A 7 -6.88 -15.74 -5.52
N GLY A 8 -7.95 -14.94 -5.48
CA GLY A 8 -8.13 -13.81 -6.38
C GLY A 8 -7.02 -12.77 -6.24
N PHE A 9 -6.70 -12.39 -5.00
CA PHE A 9 -5.58 -11.49 -4.69
C PHE A 9 -4.25 -12.01 -5.24
N LEU A 10 -3.93 -13.28 -4.96
CA LEU A 10 -2.73 -13.94 -5.45
C LEU A 10 -2.67 -13.96 -6.98
N SER A 11 -3.78 -14.29 -7.64
CA SER A 11 -3.86 -14.33 -9.10
C SER A 11 -3.69 -12.95 -9.74
N LEU A 12 -4.26 -11.90 -9.14
CA LEU A 12 -4.20 -10.54 -9.68
C LEU A 12 -2.83 -9.87 -9.45
N SER A 13 -2.16 -10.22 -8.34
CA SER A 13 -0.87 -9.63 -7.96
C SER A 13 0.33 -10.32 -8.63
N LYS A 14 0.19 -11.57 -9.05
CA LYS A 14 1.29 -12.36 -9.62
C LYS A 14 1.92 -11.71 -10.86
N GLY A 15 3.24 -11.49 -10.79
CA GLY A 15 4.05 -10.98 -11.91
C GLY A 15 3.84 -9.50 -12.24
N LYS A 16 3.09 -8.75 -11.41
CA LYS A 16 2.84 -7.32 -11.59
C LYS A 16 3.96 -6.49 -10.97
N ARG A 17 4.20 -5.30 -11.51
CA ARG A 17 4.94 -4.23 -10.82
C ARG A 17 3.95 -3.52 -9.90
N ILE A 18 4.19 -3.59 -8.61
CA ILE A 18 3.19 -3.25 -7.59
C ILE A 18 3.57 -1.95 -6.89
N LEU A 19 2.59 -1.06 -6.78
CA LEU A 19 2.64 0.12 -5.92
C LEU A 19 1.80 -0.13 -4.67
N LEU A 20 2.43 -0.16 -3.49
CA LEU A 20 1.74 -0.24 -2.21
C LEU A 20 1.52 1.15 -1.65
N THR A 21 0.34 1.38 -1.10
CA THR A 21 -0.02 2.68 -0.51
C THR A 21 -1.09 2.54 0.55
N THR A 22 -1.35 3.62 1.29
CA THR A 22 -2.34 3.68 2.37
C THR A 22 -2.87 5.10 2.52
N HIS A 23 -3.72 5.35 3.52
CA HIS A 23 -4.31 6.64 3.81
C HIS A 23 -3.26 7.72 4.14
N ASP A 24 -3.66 8.99 4.05
CA ASP A 24 -2.82 10.11 4.46
C ASP A 24 -2.55 10.11 5.97
N LEU A 25 -1.44 10.73 6.38
CA LEU A 25 -0.96 10.71 7.76
C LEU A 25 -0.84 9.26 8.25
N VAL A 26 -0.01 8.48 7.54
CA VAL A 26 0.19 7.05 7.76
C VAL A 26 0.52 6.78 9.23
N ASP A 27 -0.31 5.96 9.86
CA ASP A 27 -0.10 5.52 11.23
C ASP A 27 0.81 4.27 11.28
N ILE A 28 0.85 3.57 12.40
CA ILE A 28 1.72 2.38 12.53
C ILE A 28 1.10 1.17 11.83
N ASP A 29 -0.23 1.07 11.75
CA ASP A 29 -0.91 -0.07 11.13
C ASP A 29 -0.72 -0.02 9.62
N GLY A 30 -1.05 1.10 8.97
CA GLY A 30 -0.79 1.33 7.56
C GLY A 30 0.70 1.15 7.19
N LEU A 31 1.62 1.65 8.02
CA LEU A 31 3.06 1.43 7.84
C LEU A 31 3.40 -0.05 7.88
N ALA A 32 3.09 -0.74 8.97
CA ALA A 32 3.48 -2.13 9.19
C ALA A 32 2.86 -3.06 8.14
N SER A 33 1.60 -2.83 7.80
CA SER A 33 0.84 -3.60 6.82
C SER A 33 1.45 -3.47 5.41
N CYS A 34 1.88 -2.27 4.98
CA CYS A 34 2.61 -2.10 3.71
C CYS A 34 3.94 -2.87 3.68
N TYR A 35 4.75 -2.78 4.75
CA TYR A 35 6.05 -3.48 4.78
C TYR A 35 5.89 -5.00 4.88
N ALA A 36 4.93 -5.48 5.67
CA ALA A 36 4.63 -6.90 5.78
C ALA A 36 4.14 -7.47 4.44
N LEU A 37 3.26 -6.75 3.73
CA LEU A 37 2.78 -7.18 2.43
C LEU A 37 3.90 -7.15 1.37
N LYS A 38 4.75 -6.11 1.37
CA LYS A 38 5.92 -6.06 0.49
C LYS A 38 6.83 -7.27 0.70
N TYR A 39 7.12 -7.60 1.96
CA TYR A 39 7.93 -8.76 2.30
C TYR A 39 7.27 -10.05 1.79
N PHE A 40 5.99 -10.27 2.09
CA PHE A 40 5.23 -11.43 1.63
C PHE A 40 5.27 -11.58 0.10
N LEU A 41 4.99 -10.51 -0.66
CA LEU A 41 4.94 -10.54 -2.12
C LEU A 41 6.33 -10.75 -2.75
N ASN A 42 7.39 -10.25 -2.13
CA ASN A 42 8.76 -10.52 -2.56
C ASN A 42 9.12 -11.99 -2.36
N GLU A 43 8.85 -12.54 -1.18
CA GLU A 43 9.14 -13.95 -0.87
C GLU A 43 8.30 -14.91 -1.73
N TYR A 44 7.03 -14.59 -1.96
CA TYR A 44 6.10 -15.51 -2.62
C TYR A 44 6.24 -15.53 -4.15
N TYR A 45 6.58 -14.40 -4.79
CA TYR A 45 6.58 -14.29 -6.26
C TYR A 45 7.92 -13.88 -6.89
N ASN A 46 8.93 -13.52 -6.10
CA ASN A 46 10.12 -12.81 -6.60
C ASN A 46 9.72 -11.62 -7.50
N THR A 47 8.76 -10.84 -7.00
CA THR A 47 8.05 -9.78 -7.76
C THR A 47 9.05 -8.77 -8.35
N PRO A 48 8.94 -8.41 -9.64
CA PRO A 48 9.96 -7.63 -10.35
C PRO A 48 10.15 -6.20 -9.80
N LEU A 49 9.10 -5.59 -9.23
CA LEU A 49 9.17 -4.27 -8.61
C LEU A 49 8.04 -4.11 -7.58
N ILE A 50 8.39 -3.79 -6.33
CA ILE A 50 7.44 -3.37 -5.29
C ILE A 50 7.93 -2.08 -4.62
N SER A 51 7.20 -0.98 -4.87
CA SER A 51 7.43 0.31 -4.20
C SER A 51 6.36 0.57 -3.15
N ILE A 52 6.73 1.32 -2.12
CA ILE A 52 5.81 1.84 -1.11
C ILE A 52 5.75 3.35 -1.30
N LEU A 53 4.56 3.89 -1.45
CA LEU A 53 4.31 5.32 -1.55
C LEU A 53 3.49 5.77 -0.34
N PHE A 54 4.05 6.73 0.39
CA PHE A 54 3.36 7.42 1.48
C PHE A 54 3.33 8.91 1.22
N SER A 55 2.23 9.56 1.60
CA SER A 55 2.11 11.01 1.54
C SER A 55 2.91 11.66 2.66
N GLU A 56 2.44 11.48 3.89
CA GLU A 56 3.04 11.96 5.12
C GLU A 56 2.80 10.94 6.24
N LEU A 57 3.74 10.88 7.19
CA LEU A 57 3.65 9.99 8.35
C LEU A 57 3.21 10.78 9.57
N THR A 58 2.44 10.16 10.47
CA THR A 58 2.16 10.76 11.78
C THR A 58 3.45 10.94 12.60
N ARG A 59 3.42 11.83 13.60
CA ARG A 59 4.51 11.96 14.57
C ARG A 59 4.78 10.65 15.31
N ALA A 60 3.73 9.91 15.65
CA ALA A 60 3.85 8.63 16.36
C ALA A 60 4.58 7.60 15.49
N THR A 61 4.22 7.50 14.20
CA THR A 61 4.87 6.62 13.22
C THR A 61 6.34 6.98 13.03
N LYS A 62 6.66 8.27 12.87
CA LYS A 62 8.05 8.75 12.77
C LYS A 62 8.86 8.35 14.02
N ASN A 63 8.32 8.55 15.21
CA ASN A 63 8.97 8.16 16.47
C ASN A 63 9.14 6.63 16.58
N PHE A 64 8.15 5.86 16.14
CA PHE A 64 8.21 4.41 16.09
C PHE A 64 9.36 3.95 15.18
N MET A 65 9.46 4.49 13.96
CA MET A 65 10.53 4.13 13.02
C MET A 65 11.92 4.37 13.61
N VAL A 66 12.14 5.51 14.27
CA VAL A 66 13.43 5.81 14.92
C VAL A 66 13.78 4.73 15.96
N ARG A 67 12.86 4.44 16.88
CA ARG A 67 13.07 3.41 17.93
C ARG A 67 13.23 2.01 17.35
N PHE A 68 12.49 1.71 16.28
CA PHE A 68 12.57 0.44 15.61
C PHE A 68 13.95 0.27 14.96
N THR A 69 14.43 1.27 14.23
CA THR A 69 15.76 1.25 13.59
C THR A 69 16.90 1.18 14.62
N GLU A 70 16.76 1.83 15.79
CA GLU A 70 17.72 1.68 16.90
C GLU A 70 17.85 0.21 17.36
N LYS A 71 16.73 -0.52 17.45
CA LYS A 71 16.70 -1.93 17.85
C LYS A 71 17.05 -2.89 16.71
N PHE A 72 16.74 -2.50 15.47
CA PHE A 72 16.88 -3.32 14.26
C PHE A 72 17.61 -2.52 13.16
N PRO A 73 18.91 -2.25 13.30
CA PRO A 73 19.65 -1.31 12.43
C PRO A 73 19.79 -1.79 10.98
N LYS A 74 19.54 -3.08 10.72
CA LYS A 74 19.54 -3.65 9.36
C LYS A 74 18.21 -3.45 8.63
N PHE A 75 17.14 -3.11 9.35
CA PHE A 75 15.85 -2.83 8.73
C PHE A 75 15.83 -1.39 8.24
N ASP A 76 15.58 -1.22 6.94
CA ASP A 76 15.55 0.09 6.31
C ASP A 76 14.14 0.44 5.84
N PHE A 77 13.56 1.47 6.44
CA PHE A 77 12.28 2.02 6.02
C PHE A 77 12.44 2.86 4.74
N LYS A 78 12.49 2.19 3.59
CA LYS A 78 12.44 2.85 2.26
C LYS A 78 11.02 3.01 1.76
N PHE A 79 10.60 4.24 1.51
CA PHE A 79 9.35 4.59 0.85
C PHE A 79 9.55 5.87 0.02
N ASP A 80 8.76 6.00 -1.02
CA ASP A 80 8.76 7.13 -1.92
C ASP A 80 7.72 8.16 -1.45
N LYS A 81 7.99 9.45 -1.68
CA LYS A 81 6.98 10.53 -1.56
C LYS A 81 6.31 10.87 -2.90
N ARG A 82 6.94 10.45 -4.00
CA ARG A 82 6.52 10.69 -5.38
C ARG A 82 6.98 9.51 -6.22
N VAL A 83 6.12 9.04 -7.11
CA VAL A 83 6.41 7.95 -8.03
C VAL A 83 5.85 8.28 -9.42
N ASP A 84 6.43 7.65 -10.43
CA ASP A 84 5.88 7.61 -11.78
C ASP A 84 4.98 6.37 -11.89
N SER A 85 3.66 6.57 -11.95
CA SER A 85 2.69 5.46 -11.96
C SER A 85 2.78 4.58 -13.20
N THR A 86 3.31 5.08 -14.31
CA THR A 86 3.47 4.30 -15.55
C THR A 86 4.43 3.11 -15.39
N LYS A 87 5.22 3.09 -14.30
CA LYS A 87 6.11 2.00 -13.93
C LYS A 87 5.42 0.84 -13.22
N PHE A 88 4.14 0.98 -12.89
CA PHE A 88 3.38 0.00 -12.12
C PHE A 88 2.21 -0.52 -12.95
N ASP A 89 1.81 -1.76 -12.66
CA ASP A 89 0.69 -2.43 -13.31
C ASP A 89 -0.52 -2.57 -12.37
N LEU A 90 -0.28 -2.42 -11.07
CA LEU A 90 -1.27 -2.61 -10.02
C LEU A 90 -0.94 -1.72 -8.81
N CYS A 91 -1.97 -1.05 -8.26
CA CYS A 91 -1.91 -0.42 -6.96
C CYS A 91 -2.59 -1.29 -5.89
N ILE A 92 -2.01 -1.42 -4.71
CA ILE A 92 -2.66 -2.03 -3.56
C ILE A 92 -2.78 -0.97 -2.48
N ILE A 93 -4.02 -0.63 -2.15
CA ILE A 93 -4.40 0.32 -1.12
C ILE A 93 -4.69 -0.47 0.15
N ILE A 94 -3.97 -0.17 1.21
CA ILE A 94 -3.99 -0.91 2.47
C ILE A 94 -4.54 -0.01 3.58
N ASP A 95 -5.30 -0.58 4.50
CA ASP A 95 -5.77 0.09 5.72
C ASP A 95 -6.70 1.30 5.48
N THR A 96 -7.32 1.34 4.31
CA THR A 96 -8.38 2.29 4.01
C THR A 96 -9.20 1.83 2.82
N ASN A 97 -10.51 1.94 2.93
CA ASN A 97 -11.47 1.76 1.83
C ASN A 97 -11.93 3.10 1.22
N ASP A 98 -11.42 4.22 1.72
CA ASP A 98 -11.81 5.56 1.27
C ASP A 98 -10.68 6.20 0.45
N ILE A 99 -10.82 6.13 -0.87
CA ILE A 99 -9.86 6.68 -1.83
C ILE A 99 -9.65 8.18 -1.61
N GLN A 100 -10.61 8.91 -1.02
CA GLN A 100 -10.43 10.34 -0.76
C GLN A 100 -9.35 10.62 0.30
N GLN A 101 -9.05 9.64 1.15
CA GLN A 101 -8.00 9.72 2.16
C GLN A 101 -6.60 9.57 1.56
N LEU A 102 -6.47 9.17 0.29
CA LEU A 102 -5.21 9.18 -0.43
C LEU A 102 -4.85 10.63 -0.81
N ARG A 103 -3.97 11.29 -0.06
CA ARG A 103 -3.56 12.69 -0.32
C ARG A 103 -2.14 12.78 -0.85
N TYR A 104 -1.98 12.72 -2.16
CA TYR A 104 -0.69 12.95 -2.84
C TYR A 104 -0.61 14.36 -3.40
N SER A 105 0.55 15.00 -3.26
CA SER A 105 0.68 16.46 -3.27
C SER A 105 0.18 17.20 -4.51
N ASP A 106 -0.02 16.59 -5.68
CA ASP A 106 -0.53 17.34 -6.85
C ASP A 106 -1.37 16.55 -7.87
N LYS A 107 -1.61 15.23 -7.70
CA LYS A 107 -2.28 14.40 -8.74
C LYS A 107 -3.05 13.21 -8.18
N LYS A 108 -4.16 13.40 -7.48
CA LYS A 108 -5.07 12.28 -7.10
C LYS A 108 -5.43 11.39 -8.30
N GLU A 109 -5.54 11.99 -9.48
CA GLU A 109 -5.86 11.34 -10.75
C GLU A 109 -4.88 10.23 -11.13
N PHE A 110 -3.59 10.31 -10.75
CA PHE A 110 -2.59 9.36 -11.23
C PHE A 110 -2.81 7.92 -10.71
N LEU A 111 -3.35 7.79 -9.48
CA LEU A 111 -3.61 6.47 -8.88
C LEU A 111 -4.92 5.86 -9.41
N LEU A 112 -5.85 6.68 -9.89
CA LEU A 112 -7.14 6.23 -10.40
C LEU A 112 -7.01 5.53 -11.76
N ASP A 113 -5.95 5.81 -12.52
CA ASP A 113 -5.68 5.16 -13.80
C ASP A 113 -5.05 3.76 -13.66
N LEU A 114 -4.54 3.42 -12.47
CA LEU A 114 -4.01 2.09 -12.19
C LEU A 114 -5.15 1.18 -11.68
N PRO A 115 -5.26 -0.07 -12.19
CA PRO A 115 -6.06 -1.08 -11.50
C PRO A 115 -5.64 -1.17 -10.04
N TYR A 116 -6.61 -1.22 -9.13
CA TYR A 116 -6.32 -1.25 -7.70
C TYR A 116 -7.03 -2.37 -6.96
N ILE A 117 -6.39 -2.84 -5.88
CA ILE A 117 -6.98 -3.73 -4.88
C ILE A 117 -7.01 -2.98 -3.55
N ILE A 118 -8.13 -3.07 -2.84
CA ILE A 118 -8.27 -2.56 -1.48
C ILE A 118 -8.17 -3.72 -0.50
N VAL A 119 -7.30 -3.60 0.49
CA VAL A 119 -7.19 -4.50 1.64
C VAL A 119 -7.41 -3.66 2.90
N ASP A 120 -8.58 -3.80 3.49
CA ASP A 120 -8.99 -2.97 4.62
C ASP A 120 -9.81 -3.78 5.63
N HIS A 121 -9.71 -3.38 6.89
CA HIS A 121 -10.43 -3.96 8.02
C HIS A 121 -11.58 -3.06 8.52
N HIS A 122 -11.70 -1.83 8.01
CA HIS A 122 -12.82 -0.96 8.36
C HIS A 122 -14.13 -1.46 7.73
N TYR A 123 -15.22 -1.27 8.45
CA TYR A 123 -16.54 -1.61 7.96
C TYR A 123 -16.94 -0.73 6.78
N THR A 124 -17.26 -1.33 5.64
CA THR A 124 -17.77 -0.62 4.46
C THR A 124 -19.29 -0.58 4.50
N VAL A 125 -19.89 0.61 4.52
CA VAL A 125 -21.32 0.80 4.20
C VAL A 125 -21.45 0.82 2.68
N GLU A 126 -22.27 -0.07 2.11
CA GLU A 126 -22.40 -0.33 0.66
C GLU A 126 -22.64 0.92 -0.21
N GLU A 127 -23.15 2.02 0.36
CA GLU A 127 -23.44 3.26 -0.37
C GLU A 127 -22.20 3.99 -0.91
N LYS A 128 -21.00 3.74 -0.36
CA LYS A 128 -19.76 4.44 -0.78
C LYS A 128 -19.10 3.87 -2.05
N LEU A 129 -19.60 2.76 -2.60
CA LEU A 129 -19.04 2.10 -3.78
C LEU A 129 -19.70 2.52 -5.11
N LYS A 130 -20.61 3.51 -5.10
CA LYS A 130 -21.13 4.12 -6.33
C LYS A 130 -20.10 5.11 -6.87
N ILE A 131 -19.22 4.61 -7.73
CA ILE A 131 -18.41 5.41 -8.66
C ILE A 131 -19.24 5.63 -9.92
#